data_AF-Q8KR83-F1
#
_entry.id   AF-Q8KR83-F1
#
_cell.length_a   1.000
_cell.length_b   1.000
_cell.length_c   1.000
_cell.angle_alpha   90.00
_cell.angle_beta   90.00
_cell.angle_gamma   90.00
#
_symmetry.space_group_name_H-M   'P 1'
#
loop_
_entity.id
_entity.type
_entity.pdbx_description
1 polymer ?
#
loop_
_entity_poly.entity_id
_entity_poly.type
_entity_poly.pdbx_seq_one_letter_code
_entity_poly.pdbx_strand_id
1 'polypeptide(L)'
;MIAFRLMRYGISAMQRHLEQGHEKLPLVIPVLFYHGKIQPYPWSTNWLDCFDAPALAKEIYSGAFPLVDVTVISDDEILTHKRVALLEMVQKHIRQRDMAELLQELVTLLTYDYYTDEQLKSVLNYLLQAGDTADPEGFIRRLTEQSPKYEEVLMTIAQKLEQKGRQEGRQEGRQEGRQEGRQEGRQEGRQEGRQEATLKIA
;
A
#
# COMPACT_ATOMS: atom_id res chain seq x y z
N MET A 1 -1.19 26.20 -20.49
CA MET A 1 -1.12 26.83 -19.15
C MET A 1 0.33 27.12 -18.78
N ILE A 2 0.86 28.32 -19.08
CA ILE A 2 2.27 28.64 -18.80
C ILE A 2 2.56 28.75 -17.30
N ALA A 3 1.62 29.30 -16.53
CA ALA A 3 1.76 29.46 -15.08
C ALA A 3 1.94 28.10 -14.37
N PHE A 4 1.12 27.10 -14.73
CA PHE A 4 1.30 25.73 -14.23
C PHE A 4 2.65 25.12 -14.61
N ARG A 5 3.16 25.37 -15.83
CA ARG A 5 4.48 24.89 -16.25
C ARG A 5 5.61 25.50 -15.41
N LEU A 6 5.52 26.80 -15.09
CA LEU A 6 6.50 27.48 -14.24
C LEU A 6 6.51 26.90 -12.82
N MET A 7 5.34 26.60 -12.25
CA MET A 7 5.26 25.91 -10.95
C MET A 7 5.90 24.52 -11.00
N ARG A 8 5.60 23.74 -12.03
CA ARG A 8 6.22 22.42 -12.23
C ARG A 8 7.75 22.52 -12.27
N TYR A 9 8.29 23.50 -13.01
CA TYR A 9 9.73 23.72 -13.06
C TYR A 9 10.31 24.16 -11.72
N GLY A 10 9.59 25.00 -10.97
CA GLY A 10 9.98 25.38 -9.61
C GLY A 10 10.11 24.16 -8.70
N ILE A 11 9.08 23.31 -8.65
CA ILE A 11 9.08 22.08 -7.86
C ILE A 11 10.20 21.13 -8.31
N SER A 12 10.38 20.92 -9.61
CA SER A 12 11.46 20.06 -10.13
C SER A 12 12.85 20.58 -9.76
N ALA A 13 13.07 21.90 -9.76
CA ALA A 13 14.33 22.49 -9.33
C ALA A 13 14.56 22.29 -7.83
N MET A 14 13.52 22.46 -7.01
CA MET A 14 13.58 22.20 -5.57
C MET A 14 13.86 20.72 -5.27
N GLN A 15 13.22 19.79 -5.98
CA GLN A 15 13.45 18.36 -5.83
C GLN A 15 14.89 17.98 -6.18
N ARG A 16 15.43 18.48 -7.29
CA ARG A 16 16.83 18.24 -7.69
C ARG A 16 17.82 18.72 -6.62
N HIS A 17 17.51 19.81 -5.92
CA HIS A 17 18.34 20.28 -4.82
C HIS A 17 18.36 19.28 -3.65
N LEU A 18 17.21 18.68 -3.29
CA LEU A 18 17.17 17.62 -2.27
C LEU A 18 17.95 16.37 -2.72
N GLU A 19 17.83 15.97 -3.98
CA GLU A 19 18.55 14.82 -4.56
C GLU A 19 20.08 15.00 -4.54
N GLN A 20 20.56 16.24 -4.43
CA GLN A 20 21.99 16.56 -4.27
C GLN A 20 22.48 16.43 -2.81
N GLY A 21 21.62 16.02 -1.88
CA GLY A 21 21.95 15.82 -0.47
C GLY A 21 21.70 17.02 0.43
N HIS A 22 21.03 18.06 -0.07
CA HIS A 22 20.62 19.20 0.75
C HIS A 22 19.35 18.87 1.56
N GLU A 23 19.26 19.37 2.79
CA GLU A 23 18.18 19.04 3.72
C GLU A 23 16.94 19.96 3.60
N LYS A 24 17.09 21.14 3.00
CA LYS A 24 16.03 22.16 2.93
C LYS A 24 15.77 22.58 1.49
N LEU A 25 14.54 22.98 1.20
CA LEU A 25 14.15 23.49 -0.12
C LEU A 25 14.80 24.86 -0.40
N PRO A 26 15.27 25.10 -1.64
CA PRO A 26 15.71 26.42 -2.06
C PRO A 26 14.50 27.28 -2.47
N LEU A 27 14.62 28.60 -2.35
CA LEU A 27 13.64 29.51 -2.95
C LEU A 27 13.87 29.60 -4.46
N VAL A 28 12.86 29.22 -5.25
CA VAL A 28 12.90 29.29 -6.72
C VAL A 28 11.97 30.40 -7.19
N ILE A 29 12.51 31.38 -7.91
CA ILE A 29 11.76 32.53 -8.43
C ILE A 29 11.46 32.31 -9.92
N PRO A 30 10.22 32.01 -10.31
CA PRO A 30 9.86 31.89 -11.71
C PRO A 30 9.77 33.28 -12.37
N VAL A 31 10.51 33.50 -13.45
CA VAL A 31 10.46 34.73 -14.24
C VAL A 31 10.05 34.40 -15.67
N LEU A 32 8.99 35.06 -16.16
CA LEU A 32 8.50 34.91 -17.53
C LEU A 32 8.87 36.13 -18.37
N PHE A 33 9.80 35.95 -19.31
CA PHE A 33 10.08 36.94 -20.34
C PHE A 33 9.12 36.73 -21.51
N TYR A 34 8.23 37.68 -21.76
CA TYR A 34 7.28 37.64 -22.86
C TYR A 34 7.63 38.66 -23.94
N HIS A 35 7.71 38.20 -25.19
CA HIS A 35 8.00 39.04 -26.36
C HIS A 35 7.06 38.68 -27.53
N GLY A 36 5.76 38.58 -27.25
CA GLY A 36 4.76 38.27 -28.26
C GLY A 36 4.10 39.51 -28.87
N LYS A 37 3.32 39.29 -29.93
CA LYS A 37 2.61 40.36 -30.66
C LYS A 37 1.40 40.92 -29.91
N ILE A 38 0.79 40.15 -29.02
CA ILE A 38 -0.39 40.59 -28.23
C ILE A 38 0.12 41.37 -27.03
N GLN A 39 -0.30 42.62 -26.86
CA GLN A 39 0.17 43.51 -25.80
C GLN A 39 -1.02 44.20 -25.10
N PRO A 40 -1.07 44.23 -23.75
CA PRO A 40 -0.15 43.59 -22.81
C PRO A 40 -0.28 42.05 -22.80
N TYR A 41 0.57 41.35 -22.04
CA TYR A 41 0.50 39.90 -21.86
C TYR A 41 -0.93 39.47 -21.44
N PRO A 42 -1.65 38.65 -22.23
CA PRO A 42 -3.09 38.47 -22.05
C PRO A 42 -3.49 37.30 -21.14
N TRP A 43 -2.55 36.53 -20.59
CA TRP A 43 -2.87 35.34 -19.79
C TRP A 43 -2.51 35.52 -18.31
N SER A 44 -3.07 34.70 -17.43
CA SER A 44 -2.71 34.72 -16.02
C SER A 44 -1.31 34.14 -15.76
N THR A 45 -0.59 34.77 -14.83
CA THR A 45 0.67 34.27 -14.25
C THR A 45 0.44 33.53 -12.93
N ASN A 46 -0.77 33.54 -12.39
CA ASN A 46 -1.15 32.76 -11.22
C ASN A 46 -1.57 31.35 -11.66
N TRP A 47 -0.85 30.34 -11.21
CA TRP A 47 -1.15 28.95 -11.59
C TRP A 47 -2.48 28.45 -11.02
N LEU A 48 -2.98 29.06 -9.95
CA LEU A 48 -4.28 28.72 -9.35
C LEU A 48 -5.45 29.08 -10.26
N ASP A 49 -5.27 30.01 -11.20
CA ASP A 49 -6.29 30.36 -12.18
C ASP A 49 -6.46 29.28 -13.26
N CYS A 50 -5.65 28.21 -13.21
CA CYS A 50 -5.76 27.05 -14.09
C CYS A 50 -6.81 26.02 -13.62
N PHE A 51 -7.36 26.17 -12.41
CA PHE A 51 -8.44 25.30 -11.90
C PHE A 51 -9.81 25.84 -12.26
N ASP A 52 -10.81 24.95 -12.39
CA ASP A 52 -12.21 25.35 -12.57
C ASP A 52 -12.76 26.13 -11.35
N ALA A 53 -12.16 25.92 -10.16
CA ALA A 53 -12.49 26.62 -8.92
C ALA A 53 -11.24 27.26 -8.27
N PRO A 54 -10.76 28.42 -8.77
CA PRO A 54 -9.51 29.04 -8.29
C PRO A 54 -9.51 29.43 -6.80
N ALA A 55 -10.66 29.83 -6.26
CA ALA A 55 -10.79 30.19 -4.85
C ALA A 55 -10.54 28.98 -3.93
N LEU A 56 -11.18 27.84 -4.23
CA LEU A 56 -10.98 26.59 -3.50
C LEU A 56 -9.55 26.07 -3.66
N ALA A 57 -8.98 26.15 -4.87
CA ALA A 57 -7.58 25.79 -5.11
C ALA A 57 -6.63 26.62 -4.24
N LYS A 58 -6.89 27.93 -4.10
CA LYS A 58 -6.08 28.80 -3.25
C LYS A 58 -6.13 28.37 -1.78
N GLU A 59 -7.30 28.04 -1.25
CA GLU A 59 -7.45 27.54 0.13
C GLU A 59 -6.64 26.27 0.38
N ILE A 60 -6.69 25.31 -0.56
CA ILE A 60 -6.00 24.02 -0.44
C ILE A 60 -4.49 24.16 -0.62
N TYR A 61 -4.03 24.89 -1.64
CA TYR A 61 -2.61 24.90 -2.03
C TYR A 61 -1.77 25.99 -1.38
N SER A 62 -2.38 26.92 -0.63
CA SER A 62 -1.65 27.97 0.10
C SER A 62 -1.59 27.73 1.61
N GLY A 63 -2.35 26.76 2.12
CA GLY A 63 -2.39 26.39 3.54
C GLY A 63 -1.59 25.14 3.87
N ALA A 64 -1.67 24.72 5.12
CA ALA A 64 -1.27 23.36 5.49
C ALA A 64 -2.22 22.36 4.80
N PHE A 65 -1.69 21.22 4.34
CA PHE A 65 -2.55 20.17 3.79
C PHE A 65 -3.48 19.62 4.89
N PRO A 66 -4.72 19.22 4.55
CA PRO A 66 -5.61 18.60 5.53
C PRO A 66 -5.03 17.25 5.99
N LEU A 67 -4.95 17.05 7.30
CA LEU A 67 -4.55 15.78 7.92
C LEU A 67 -5.78 15.09 8.51
N VAL A 68 -6.04 13.85 8.08
CA VAL A 68 -7.03 12.97 8.71
C VAL A 68 -6.27 12.01 9.62
N ASP A 69 -6.26 12.31 10.92
CA ASP A 69 -5.63 11.45 11.93
C ASP A 69 -6.63 10.40 12.44
N VAL A 70 -6.66 9.25 11.76
CA VAL A 70 -7.55 8.14 12.12
C VAL A 70 -7.29 7.57 13.52
N THR A 71 -6.15 7.90 14.15
CA THR A 71 -5.80 7.36 15.48
C THR A 71 -6.62 8.01 16.60
N VAL A 72 -7.14 9.22 16.38
CA VAL A 72 -7.91 9.98 17.38
C VAL A 72 -9.42 10.00 17.12
N ILE A 73 -9.85 9.56 15.94
CA ILE A 73 -11.27 9.46 15.57
C ILE A 73 -11.85 8.19 16.21
N SER A 74 -13.01 8.26 16.87
CA SER A 74 -13.65 7.08 17.47
C SER A 74 -14.22 6.13 16.40
N ASP A 75 -14.41 4.86 16.74
CA ASP A 75 -14.98 3.88 15.78
C ASP A 75 -16.41 4.26 15.41
N ASP A 76 -17.21 4.70 16.38
CA ASP A 76 -18.56 5.20 16.16
C ASP A 76 -18.60 6.38 15.18
N GLU A 77 -17.62 7.29 15.25
CA GLU A 77 -17.51 8.41 14.32
C GLU A 77 -17.11 7.92 12.92
N ILE A 78 -16.12 7.01 12.82
CA ILE A 78 -15.69 6.39 11.56
C ILE A 78 -16.88 5.73 10.84
N LEU A 79 -17.75 5.02 11.55
CA LEU A 79 -18.94 4.37 10.97
C LEU A 79 -19.86 5.37 10.23
N THR A 80 -19.81 6.66 10.56
CA THR A 80 -20.58 7.71 9.86
C THR A 80 -19.96 8.20 8.55
N HIS A 81 -18.69 7.87 8.27
CA HIS A 81 -17.91 8.39 7.14
C HIS A 81 -18.21 7.69 5.79
N LYS A 82 -19.24 6.83 5.74
CA LYS A 82 -19.74 6.17 4.53
C LYS A 82 -18.65 5.40 3.77
N ARG A 83 -18.24 5.88 2.59
CA ARG A 83 -17.31 5.20 1.67
C ARG A 83 -15.88 5.14 2.20
N VAL A 84 -15.43 6.16 2.95
CA VAL A 84 -14.03 6.19 3.44
C VAL A 84 -13.88 5.42 4.75
N ALA A 85 -14.98 5.19 5.47
CA ALA A 85 -15.02 4.49 6.75
C ALA A 85 -14.31 3.13 6.74
N LEU A 86 -14.45 2.35 5.66
CA LEU A 86 -13.81 1.04 5.53
C LEU A 86 -12.28 1.15 5.53
N LEU A 87 -11.73 2.13 4.82
CA LEU A 87 -10.29 2.37 4.79
C LEU A 87 -9.79 2.89 6.14
N GLU A 88 -10.52 3.83 6.74
CA GLU A 88 -10.16 4.42 8.04
C GLU A 88 -10.17 3.39 9.16
N MET A 89 -11.22 2.56 9.23
CA MET A 89 -11.34 1.48 10.20
C MET A 89 -10.17 0.50 10.07
N VAL A 90 -9.88 0.03 8.86
CA VAL A 90 -8.75 -0.88 8.64
C VAL A 90 -7.41 -0.22 8.97
N GLN A 91 -7.18 1.03 8.56
CA GLN A 91 -5.92 1.72 8.84
C GLN A 91 -5.70 2.01 10.33
N LYS A 92 -6.74 2.44 11.03
CA LYS A 92 -6.69 2.73 12.48
C LYS A 92 -6.23 1.51 13.26
N HIS A 93 -6.73 0.34 12.87
CA HIS A 93 -6.52 -0.90 13.60
C HIS A 93 -5.48 -1.84 12.97
N ILE A 94 -4.80 -1.42 11.89
CA ILE A 94 -3.84 -2.28 11.16
C ILE A 94 -2.66 -2.77 12.02
N ARG A 95 -2.38 -2.11 13.15
CA ARG A 95 -1.29 -2.46 14.07
C ARG A 95 -1.77 -3.23 15.30
N GLN A 96 -3.06 -3.57 15.39
CA GLN A 96 -3.56 -4.44 16.45
C GLN A 96 -2.98 -5.84 16.29
N ARG A 97 -2.91 -6.57 17.42
CA ARG A 97 -2.26 -7.88 17.48
C ARG A 97 -3.05 -8.97 16.76
N ASP A 98 -4.37 -8.86 16.71
CA ASP A 98 -5.22 -9.77 15.95
C ASP A 98 -6.34 -9.00 15.26
N MET A 99 -6.31 -8.99 13.93
CA MET A 99 -7.33 -8.32 13.13
C MET A 99 -8.70 -8.98 13.16
N ALA A 100 -8.79 -10.21 13.70
CA ALA A 100 -10.09 -10.83 13.95
C ALA A 100 -10.96 -9.99 14.90
N GLU A 101 -10.38 -9.10 15.71
CA GLU A 101 -11.10 -8.16 16.57
C GLU A 101 -11.97 -7.18 15.76
N LEU A 102 -11.60 -6.86 14.52
CA LEU A 102 -12.34 -5.91 13.64
C LEU A 102 -13.51 -6.53 12.90
N LEU A 103 -13.79 -7.81 13.11
CA LEU A 103 -14.77 -8.54 12.31
C LEU A 103 -16.15 -7.87 12.36
N GLN A 104 -16.60 -7.44 13.53
CA GLN A 104 -17.94 -6.88 13.71
C GLN A 104 -18.09 -5.50 13.06
N GLU A 105 -17.07 -4.65 13.18
CA GLU A 105 -17.01 -3.33 12.57
C GLU A 105 -16.99 -3.46 11.05
N LEU A 106 -16.20 -4.39 10.51
CA LEU A 106 -16.14 -4.64 9.07
C LEU A 106 -17.47 -5.18 8.53
N VAL A 107 -18.08 -6.16 9.21
CA VAL A 107 -19.41 -6.67 8.84
C VAL A 107 -20.43 -5.53 8.84
N THR A 108 -20.45 -4.71 9.88
CA THR A 108 -21.34 -3.55 9.98
C THR A 108 -21.14 -2.61 8.81
N LEU A 109 -19.89 -2.26 8.49
CA LEU A 109 -19.58 -1.39 7.36
C LEU A 109 -20.09 -1.97 6.03
N LEU A 110 -19.85 -3.26 5.78
CA LEU A 110 -20.29 -3.94 4.56
C LEU A 110 -21.81 -3.96 4.38
N THR A 111 -22.61 -3.77 5.44
CA THR A 111 -24.07 -3.67 5.30
C THR A 111 -24.53 -2.37 4.63
N TYR A 112 -23.74 -1.29 4.68
CA TYR A 112 -24.17 0.04 4.21
C TYR A 112 -24.16 0.24 2.68
N ASP A 113 -23.78 -0.79 1.92
CA ASP A 113 -23.80 -0.79 0.45
C ASP A 113 -23.09 0.41 -0.22
N TYR A 114 -21.99 0.86 0.38
CA TYR A 114 -21.24 2.00 -0.13
C TYR A 114 -20.10 1.63 -1.07
N TYR A 115 -19.67 0.36 -1.06
CA TYR A 115 -18.38 -0.06 -1.61
C TYR A 115 -18.53 -0.83 -2.91
N THR A 116 -17.65 -0.51 -3.86
CA THR A 116 -17.46 -1.32 -5.07
C THR A 116 -16.59 -2.54 -4.78
N ASP A 117 -16.69 -3.57 -5.62
CA ASP A 117 -15.84 -4.75 -5.54
C ASP A 117 -14.35 -4.41 -5.57
N GLU A 118 -13.94 -3.39 -6.35
CA GLU A 118 -12.54 -2.96 -6.42
C GLU A 118 -12.06 -2.32 -5.12
N GLN A 119 -12.90 -1.50 -4.47
CA GLN A 119 -12.59 -0.90 -3.18
C GLN A 119 -12.44 -1.99 -2.11
N LEU A 120 -13.39 -2.92 -2.08
CA LEU A 120 -13.37 -4.03 -1.13
C LEU A 120 -12.13 -4.92 -1.35
N LYS A 121 -11.84 -5.29 -2.59
CA LYS A 121 -10.61 -6.03 -2.96
C LYS A 121 -9.37 -5.30 -2.48
N SER A 122 -9.30 -3.99 -2.68
CA SER A 122 -8.12 -3.20 -2.31
C SER A 122 -7.91 -3.17 -0.79
N VAL A 123 -8.96 -2.90 -0.02
CA VAL A 123 -8.87 -2.83 1.44
C VAL A 123 -8.56 -4.20 2.05
N LEU A 124 -9.19 -5.28 1.56
CA LEU A 124 -8.93 -6.63 2.06
C LEU A 124 -7.53 -7.12 1.70
N ASN A 125 -7.04 -6.84 0.49
CA ASN A 125 -5.65 -7.16 0.15
C ASN A 125 -4.67 -6.40 1.05
N TYR A 126 -4.96 -5.14 1.38
CA TYR A 126 -4.15 -4.37 2.32
C TYR A 126 -4.19 -5.00 3.73
N LEU A 127 -5.38 -5.30 4.24
CA LEU A 127 -5.58 -5.95 5.54
C LEU A 127 -4.80 -7.26 5.65
N LEU A 128 -4.87 -8.12 4.64
CA LEU A 128 -4.20 -9.42 4.62
C LEU A 128 -2.67 -9.34 4.45
N GLN A 129 -2.15 -8.24 3.91
CA GLN A 129 -0.72 -8.06 3.69
C GLN A 129 -0.04 -7.34 4.85
N ALA A 130 -0.68 -6.30 5.37
CA ALA A 130 -0.11 -5.47 6.43
C ALA A 130 -0.52 -5.95 7.82
N GLY A 131 -1.48 -6.87 7.89
CA GLY A 131 -2.13 -7.23 9.12
C GLY A 131 -1.71 -8.51 9.78
N ASP A 132 -1.77 -8.51 11.12
CA ASP A 132 -1.47 -9.66 11.95
C ASP A 132 -2.76 -10.40 12.33
N THR A 133 -2.82 -11.69 12.01
CA THR A 133 -3.88 -12.57 12.49
C THR A 133 -3.39 -14.00 12.47
N ALA A 134 -3.69 -14.75 13.52
CA ALA A 134 -3.30 -16.15 13.64
C ALA A 134 -4.09 -17.06 12.70
N ASP A 135 -5.25 -16.61 12.20
CA ASP A 135 -6.15 -17.38 11.34
C ASP A 135 -6.76 -16.51 10.20
N PRO A 136 -5.96 -16.14 9.18
CA PRO A 136 -6.44 -15.32 8.07
C PRO A 136 -7.57 -15.99 7.28
N GLU A 137 -7.51 -17.32 7.10
CA GLU A 137 -8.53 -18.07 6.36
C GLU A 137 -9.86 -18.11 7.10
N GLY A 138 -9.84 -18.40 8.40
CA GLY A 138 -11.05 -18.39 9.21
C GLY A 138 -11.64 -16.99 9.36
N PHE A 139 -10.81 -15.94 9.39
CA PHE A 139 -11.28 -14.56 9.33
C PHE A 139 -12.06 -14.27 8.04
N ILE A 140 -11.49 -14.59 6.87
CA ILE A 140 -12.16 -14.38 5.59
C ILE A 140 -13.45 -15.22 5.49
N ARG A 141 -13.43 -16.46 5.99
CA ARG A 141 -14.63 -17.31 6.04
C ARG A 141 -15.75 -16.66 6.86
N ARG A 142 -15.46 -16.21 8.09
CA ARG A 142 -16.45 -15.54 8.96
C ARG A 142 -16.97 -14.25 8.32
N LEU A 143 -16.10 -13.47 7.68
CA LEU A 143 -16.49 -12.25 6.98
C LEU A 143 -17.42 -12.56 5.79
N THR A 144 -17.16 -13.65 5.07
CA THR A 144 -17.99 -14.14 3.96
C THR A 144 -19.36 -14.59 4.43
N GLU A 145 -19.41 -15.41 5.48
CA GLU A 145 -20.66 -15.92 6.08
C GLU A 145 -21.59 -14.78 6.53
N GLN A 146 -21.02 -13.69 7.04
CA GLN A 146 -21.78 -12.53 7.53
C GLN A 146 -22.00 -11.44 6.46
N SER A 147 -21.39 -11.57 5.29
CA SER A 147 -21.50 -10.60 4.19
C SER A 147 -21.84 -11.28 2.85
N PRO A 148 -23.02 -11.94 2.70
CA PRO A 148 -23.36 -12.74 1.52
C PRO A 148 -23.27 -11.97 0.20
N LYS A 149 -23.54 -10.66 0.26
CA LYS A 149 -23.44 -9.77 -0.90
C LYS A 149 -22.05 -9.77 -1.55
N TYR A 150 -21.00 -9.94 -0.76
CA TYR A 150 -19.62 -9.88 -1.21
C TYR A 150 -18.96 -11.25 -1.30
N GLU A 151 -19.76 -12.32 -1.30
CA GLU A 151 -19.28 -13.70 -1.32
C GLU A 151 -18.32 -13.97 -2.48
N GLU A 152 -18.67 -13.59 -3.71
CA GLU A 152 -17.83 -13.83 -4.89
C GLU A 152 -16.45 -13.15 -4.77
N VAL A 153 -16.45 -11.90 -4.29
CA VAL A 153 -15.24 -11.11 -4.09
C VAL A 153 -14.36 -11.73 -2.99
N LEU A 154 -14.97 -12.10 -1.87
CA LEU A 154 -14.28 -12.70 -0.73
C LEU A 154 -13.75 -14.10 -1.05
N MET A 155 -14.52 -14.91 -1.78
CA MET A 155 -14.08 -16.22 -2.29
C MET A 155 -12.86 -16.09 -3.21
N THR A 156 -12.87 -15.12 -4.12
CA THR A 156 -11.72 -14.88 -5.01
C THR A 156 -10.46 -14.55 -4.20
N ILE A 157 -10.60 -13.76 -3.13
CA ILE A 157 -9.48 -13.41 -2.24
C ILE A 157 -9.00 -14.63 -1.45
N ALA A 158 -9.93 -15.43 -0.90
CA ALA A 158 -9.62 -16.67 -0.19
C ALA A 158 -8.85 -17.66 -1.09
N GLN A 159 -9.32 -17.89 -2.31
CA GLN A 159 -8.63 -18.75 -3.29
C GLN A 159 -7.22 -18.25 -3.61
N LYS A 160 -7.04 -16.93 -3.73
CA LYS A 160 -5.73 -16.32 -3.99
C LYS A 160 -4.79 -16.51 -2.80
N LEU A 161 -5.28 -16.38 -1.57
CA LEU A 161 -4.51 -16.66 -0.35
C LEU A 161 -4.08 -18.12 -0.29
N GLU A 162 -5.01 -19.05 -0.50
CA GLU A 162 -4.74 -20.49 -0.49
C GLU A 162 -3.70 -20.86 -1.56
N GLN A 163 -3.83 -20.30 -2.77
CA GLN A 163 -2.86 -20.52 -3.85
C GLN A 163 -1.47 -19.97 -3.50
N LYS A 164 -1.42 -18.78 -2.89
CA LYS A 164 -0.16 -18.16 -2.44
C LYS A 164 0.51 -19.02 -1.36
N GLY A 165 -0.21 -19.42 -0.32
CA GLY A 165 0.31 -20.29 0.74
C GLY A 165 0.81 -21.63 0.20
N ARG A 166 0.08 -22.25 -0.74
CA ARG A 166 0.55 -23.48 -1.42
C ARG A 166 1.82 -23.28 -2.24
N GLN A 167 1.97 -22.12 -2.90
CA GLN A 167 3.18 -21.81 -3.65
C GLN A 167 4.37 -21.58 -2.72
N GLU A 168 4.18 -20.82 -1.65
CA GLU A 168 5.21 -20.55 -0.64
C GLU A 168 5.65 -21.85 0.04
N GLY A 169 4.73 -22.66 0.55
CA GLY A 169 5.07 -23.94 1.18
C GLY A 169 5.76 -24.94 0.24
N ARG A 170 5.40 -24.96 -1.06
CA ARG A 170 6.14 -25.77 -2.06
C ARG A 170 7.55 -25.24 -2.32
N GLN A 171 7.75 -23.94 -2.28
CA GLN A 171 9.07 -23.34 -2.47
C GLN A 171 9.95 -23.61 -1.25
N GLU A 172 9.44 -23.41 -0.04
CA GLU A 172 10.11 -23.70 1.22
C GLU A 172 10.50 -25.18 1.30
N GLY A 173 9.55 -26.10 1.11
CA GLY A 173 9.85 -27.54 1.16
C GLY A 173 10.86 -27.99 0.07
N ARG A 174 10.89 -27.34 -1.10
CA ARG A 174 11.93 -27.59 -2.12
C ARG A 174 13.29 -27.05 -1.70
N GLN A 175 13.35 -25.93 -1.00
CA GLN A 175 14.59 -25.36 -0.52
C GLN A 175 15.16 -26.20 0.63
N GLU A 176 14.33 -26.55 1.61
CA GLU A 176 14.69 -27.41 2.74
C GLU A 176 15.19 -28.77 2.24
N GLY A 177 14.41 -29.47 1.42
CA GLY A 177 14.82 -30.78 0.89
C GLY A 177 16.10 -30.73 0.05
N ARG A 178 16.38 -29.62 -0.65
CA ARG A 178 17.67 -29.42 -1.35
C ARG A 178 18.83 -29.19 -0.38
N GLN A 179 18.59 -28.49 0.72
CA GLN A 179 19.62 -28.26 1.74
C GLN A 179 19.93 -29.56 2.49
N GLU A 180 18.91 -30.28 2.94
CA GLU A 180 19.05 -31.58 3.62
C GLU A 180 19.77 -32.59 2.72
N GLY A 181 19.29 -32.81 1.50
CA GLY A 181 19.93 -33.76 0.58
C GLY A 181 21.38 -33.39 0.22
N ARG A 182 21.74 -32.10 0.20
CA ARG A 182 23.14 -31.67 0.04
C ARG A 182 23.99 -31.95 1.28
N GLN A 183 23.42 -31.81 2.47
CA GLN A 183 24.12 -32.10 3.72
C GLN A 183 24.35 -33.61 3.87
N GLU A 184 23.31 -34.42 3.65
CA GLU A 184 23.38 -35.88 3.70
C GLU A 184 24.38 -36.41 2.68
N GLY A 185 24.27 -36.02 1.40
CA GLY A 185 25.23 -36.48 0.37
C GLY A 185 26.68 -36.05 0.64
N ARG A 186 26.92 -34.92 1.32
CA ARG A 186 28.27 -34.53 1.77
C ARG A 186 28.77 -35.38 2.93
N GLN A 187 27.88 -35.79 3.84
CA GLN A 187 28.26 -36.65 4.96
C GLN A 187 28.54 -38.08 4.47
N GLU A 188 27.67 -38.64 3.63
CA GLU A 188 27.85 -39.96 3.03
C GLU A 188 29.14 -40.01 2.21
N GLY A 189 29.36 -39.05 1.28
CA GLY A 189 30.58 -39.01 0.49
C GLY A 189 31.87 -38.85 1.33
N ARG A 190 31.80 -38.19 2.50
CA ARG A 190 32.93 -38.13 3.44
C ARG A 190 33.15 -39.46 4.16
N GLN A 191 32.08 -40.18 4.52
CA GLN A 191 32.20 -41.48 5.16
C GLN A 191 32.75 -42.53 4.19
N GLU A 192 32.22 -42.59 2.96
CA GLU A 192 32.70 -43.48 1.90
C GLU A 192 34.17 -43.20 1.59
N GLY A 193 34.55 -41.93 1.38
CA GLY A 193 35.95 -41.57 1.14
C GLY A 193 36.91 -41.94 2.28
N ARG A 194 36.45 -41.92 3.54
CA ARG A 194 37.25 -42.41 4.69
C ARG A 194 37.38 -43.93 4.70
N GLN A 195 36.32 -44.66 4.38
CA GLN A 195 36.35 -46.12 4.30
C GLN A 195 37.29 -46.59 3.18
N GLU A 196 37.20 -45.99 1.99
CA GLU A 196 38.10 -46.32 0.87
C GLU A 196 39.57 -46.00 1.18
N ALA A 197 39.85 -44.86 1.84
CA ALA A 197 41.22 -44.52 2.26
C ALA A 197 41.79 -45.54 3.26
N THR A 198 40.95 -46.04 4.18
CA THR A 198 41.37 -47.04 5.18
C THR A 198 41.64 -48.40 4.54
N LEU A 199 40.84 -48.80 3.54
CA LEU A 199 41.03 -50.03 2.77
C LEU A 199 42.28 -50.02 1.87
N LYS A 200 42.75 -48.85 1.42
CA LYS A 200 43.96 -48.72 0.59
C LYS A 200 45.28 -48.73 1.37
N ILE A 201 45.23 -48.61 2.70
CA ILE A 201 46.42 -48.56 3.57
C ILE A 201 46.70 -49.92 4.24
N ALA A 202 45.75 -50.86 4.18
CA ALA A 202 45.89 -52.25 4.62
C ALA A 202 46.39 -53.16 3.49
#